data_AF-A0A552UNQ2-F1
#
_entry.id   AF-A0A552UNQ2-F1
#
_cell.length_a   1.000
_cell.length_b   1.000
_cell.length_c   1.000
_cell.angle_alpha   90.00
_cell.angle_beta   90.00
_cell.angle_gamma   90.00
#
_symmetry.space_group_name_H-M   'P 1'
#
loop_
_entity.id
_entity.type
_entity.pdbx_description
1 polymer ?
#
loop_
_entity_poly.entity_id
_entity_poly.type
_entity_poly.pdbx_seq_one_letter_code
_entity_poly.pdbx_strand_id
1 'polypeptide(L)'
;HNCVLKNLNYRQEQGLISSLPLGKNEIEIKRGLTTSSTAVFIPFTTEELCLEGESLYYGLNALSRNIIMTDRKLLKNPNGLILGTPGSGKSFSAKREITNAFLITQDDIIICDPEGEYGNLTKALGGEVIKISPTSKDYINPLDINVDYADEDNPLSLKSDFILSLFELVVGKEGLSAEETSVIDR
;
A
#
# COMPACT_ATOMS: atom_id res chain seq x y z
N HIS A 1 4.76 -49.92 10.42
CA HIS A 1 4.40 -51.08 9.56
C HIS A 1 4.23 -50.73 8.08
N ASN A 2 4.12 -49.45 7.65
CA ASN A 2 3.88 -49.08 6.24
C ASN A 2 5.10 -48.50 5.49
N CYS A 3 6.34 -48.68 5.96
CA CYS A 3 7.52 -48.26 5.20
C CYS A 3 8.59 -49.35 5.28
N VAL A 4 8.62 -50.21 4.26
CA VAL A 4 9.67 -51.21 4.10
C VAL A 4 10.82 -50.54 3.35
N LEU A 5 11.94 -50.34 4.03
CA LEU A 5 13.15 -49.84 3.40
C LEU A 5 13.74 -50.95 2.51
N LYS A 6 13.98 -50.64 1.24
CA LYS A 6 14.70 -51.53 0.32
C LYS A 6 16.11 -51.01 0.11
N ASN A 7 17.10 -51.84 0.41
CA ASN A 7 18.50 -51.52 0.13
C ASN A 7 18.78 -51.63 -1.38
N LEU A 8 19.38 -50.59 -1.95
CA LEU A 8 19.78 -50.51 -3.35
C LEU A 8 21.22 -51.02 -3.53
N ASN A 9 21.43 -52.31 -3.33
CA ASN A 9 22.74 -52.93 -3.47
C ASN A 9 23.23 -52.80 -4.92
N TYR A 10 24.45 -52.29 -5.11
CA TYR A 10 25.10 -52.04 -6.41
C TYR A 10 24.33 -51.07 -7.33
N ARG A 11 23.37 -50.32 -6.80
CA ARG A 11 22.58 -49.30 -7.52
C ARG A 11 22.58 -47.94 -6.80
N GLN A 12 23.65 -47.65 -6.07
CA GLN A 12 23.76 -46.43 -5.25
C GLN A 12 23.75 -45.16 -6.10
N GLU A 13 24.42 -45.18 -7.25
CA GLU A 13 24.46 -44.06 -8.19
C GLU A 13 23.07 -43.75 -8.75
N GLN A 14 22.34 -44.77 -9.22
CA GLN A 14 20.96 -44.62 -9.69
C GLN A 14 20.04 -44.15 -8.54
N GLY A 15 20.35 -44.59 -7.31
CA GLY A 15 19.74 -44.12 -6.06
C GLY A 15 19.85 -42.62 -5.91
N LEU A 16 21.07 -42.13 -6.00
CA LEU A 16 21.38 -40.72 -5.87
C LEU A 16 20.74 -39.90 -7.01
N ILE A 17 20.93 -40.29 -8.27
CA ILE A 17 20.35 -39.60 -9.44
C ILE A 17 18.83 -39.44 -9.29
N SER A 18 18.15 -40.50 -8.85
CA SER A 18 16.70 -40.51 -8.67
C SER A 18 16.21 -39.65 -7.50
N SER A 19 17.08 -39.32 -6.55
CA SER A 19 16.78 -38.46 -5.39
C SER A 19 17.10 -36.98 -5.63
N LEU A 20 17.89 -36.67 -6.67
CA LEU A 20 18.23 -35.30 -7.02
C LEU A 20 17.03 -34.61 -7.71
N PRO A 21 16.89 -33.28 -7.58
CA PRO A 21 15.82 -32.50 -8.22
C PRO A 21 16.08 -32.29 -9.73
N LEU A 22 16.63 -33.30 -10.41
CA LEU A 22 16.94 -33.28 -11.84
C LEU A 22 15.79 -33.80 -12.71
N GLY A 23 14.67 -34.20 -12.09
CA GLY A 23 13.52 -34.76 -12.80
C GLY A 23 13.77 -36.13 -13.45
N LYS A 24 14.90 -36.77 -13.16
CA LYS A 24 15.31 -38.04 -13.75
C LYS A 24 15.24 -39.15 -12.70
N ASN A 25 14.27 -40.05 -12.83
CA ASN A 25 14.15 -41.22 -11.97
C ASN A 25 14.67 -42.48 -12.68
N GLU A 26 15.80 -43.01 -12.21
CA GLU A 26 16.44 -44.23 -12.73
C GLU A 26 16.08 -45.50 -11.93
N ILE A 27 15.23 -45.35 -10.90
CA ILE A 27 14.75 -46.44 -10.07
C ILE A 27 13.23 -46.49 -10.09
N GLU A 28 12.68 -47.60 -10.58
CA GLU A 28 11.24 -47.82 -10.67
C GLU A 28 10.64 -48.26 -9.31
N ILE A 29 10.74 -47.41 -8.29
CA ILE A 29 9.99 -47.55 -7.04
C ILE A 29 8.78 -46.62 -7.10
N LYS A 30 7.59 -47.21 -7.30
CA LYS A 30 6.32 -46.50 -7.26
C LYS A 30 5.69 -46.68 -5.89
N ARG A 31 5.31 -45.57 -5.26
CA ARG A 31 4.59 -45.56 -3.99
C ARG A 31 3.32 -44.73 -4.15
N GLY A 32 2.19 -45.33 -3.82
CA GLY A 32 0.95 -44.57 -3.65
C GLY A 32 1.06 -43.69 -2.41
N LEU A 33 0.86 -42.39 -2.60
CA LEU A 33 0.65 -41.43 -1.53
C LEU A 33 -0.79 -40.96 -1.60
N THR A 34 -1.40 -40.66 -0.45
CA THR A 34 -2.66 -39.91 -0.45
C THR A 34 -2.37 -38.47 -0.89
N THR A 35 -3.38 -37.79 -1.43
CA THR A 35 -3.26 -36.38 -1.82
C THR A 35 -2.77 -35.52 -0.65
N SER A 36 -3.25 -35.78 0.57
CA SER A 36 -2.82 -35.08 1.79
C SER A 36 -1.34 -35.28 2.10
N SER A 37 -0.81 -36.50 1.99
CA SER A 37 0.63 -36.74 2.21
C SER A 37 1.50 -36.12 1.12
N THR A 38 0.99 -36.05 -0.12
CA THR A 38 1.68 -35.36 -1.22
C THR A 38 1.71 -33.85 -1.01
N ALA A 39 0.63 -33.27 -0.48
CA ALA A 39 0.53 -31.84 -0.18
C ALA A 39 1.54 -31.37 0.88
N VAL A 40 1.93 -32.22 1.84
CA VAL A 40 2.96 -31.90 2.85
C VAL A 40 4.36 -31.70 2.23
N PHE A 41 4.63 -32.33 1.08
CA PHE A 41 5.88 -32.12 0.35
C PHE A 41 5.92 -30.81 -0.43
N ILE A 42 4.79 -30.11 -0.55
CA ILE A 42 4.72 -28.78 -1.15
C ILE A 42 5.09 -27.78 -0.05
N PRO A 43 6.21 -27.05 -0.16
CA PRO A 43 6.66 -26.10 0.87
C PRO A 43 5.77 -24.84 0.97
N PHE A 44 4.60 -24.83 0.35
CA PHE A 44 3.69 -23.69 0.20
C PHE A 44 2.38 -23.90 0.98
N THR A 45 2.42 -24.51 2.17
CA THR A 45 1.22 -24.63 3.03
C THR A 45 0.84 -23.31 3.73
N THR A 46 1.39 -22.18 3.29
CA THR A 46 1.08 -20.85 3.82
C THR A 46 0.18 -20.14 2.81
N GLU A 47 -1.01 -19.73 3.27
CA GLU A 47 -1.82 -18.79 2.51
C GLU A 47 -1.12 -17.43 2.54
N GLU A 48 -0.68 -16.97 1.37
CA GLU A 48 -0.04 -15.67 1.21
C GLU A 48 -1.02 -14.69 0.57
N LEU A 49 -0.93 -13.44 0.99
CA LEU A 49 -1.55 -12.32 0.29
C LEU A 49 -0.65 -11.97 -0.90
N CYS A 50 -0.88 -12.65 -2.02
CA CYS A 50 -0.20 -12.41 -3.30
C CYS A 50 -1.26 -12.25 -4.39
N LEU A 51 -1.72 -11.01 -4.59
CA LEU A 51 -2.66 -10.66 -5.63
C LEU A 51 -1.92 -10.40 -6.95
N GLU A 52 -2.50 -10.84 -8.05
CA GLU A 52 -2.01 -10.54 -9.41
C GLU A 52 -2.44 -9.12 -9.85
N GLY A 53 -1.78 -8.57 -10.87
CA GLY A 53 -2.12 -7.27 -11.46
C GLY A 53 -1.37 -6.09 -10.86
N GLU A 54 -2.07 -4.97 -10.64
CA GLU A 54 -1.56 -3.71 -10.08
C GLU A 54 -1.30 -3.80 -8.55
N SER A 55 -0.73 -4.92 -8.10
CA SER A 55 -0.51 -5.17 -6.68
C SER A 55 0.77 -4.52 -6.18
N LEU A 56 0.66 -3.86 -5.03
CA LEU A 56 1.76 -3.19 -4.36
C LEU A 56 2.53 -4.18 -3.48
N TYR A 57 3.85 -4.06 -3.47
CA TYR A 57 4.75 -4.80 -2.60
C TYR A 57 4.74 -4.23 -1.17
N TYR A 58 4.29 -5.04 -0.21
CA TYR A 58 4.23 -4.66 1.20
C TYR A 58 5.36 -5.27 2.05
N GLY A 59 6.06 -6.27 1.56
CA GLY A 59 7.21 -6.85 2.27
C GLY A 59 7.25 -8.36 2.15
N LEU A 60 7.89 -8.98 3.12
CA LEU A 60 7.97 -10.42 3.25
C LEU A 60 7.17 -10.89 4.45
N ASN A 61 6.53 -12.03 4.30
CA ASN A 61 5.94 -12.74 5.42
C ASN A 61 7.06 -13.19 6.38
N ALA A 62 6.90 -12.90 7.67
CA ALA A 62 7.95 -13.15 8.66
C ALA A 62 8.23 -14.65 8.88
N LEU A 63 7.27 -15.53 8.61
CA LEU A 63 7.39 -16.97 8.83
C LEU A 63 7.88 -17.69 7.57
N SER A 64 7.17 -17.51 6.46
CA SER A 64 7.45 -18.20 5.20
C SER A 64 8.56 -17.54 4.38
N ARG A 65 8.82 -16.25 4.62
CA ARG A 65 9.68 -15.37 3.80
C ARG A 65 9.20 -15.17 2.36
N ASN A 66 7.94 -15.52 2.06
CA ASN A 66 7.33 -15.23 0.77
C ASN A 66 6.97 -13.75 0.65
N ILE A 67 6.76 -13.30 -0.59
CA ILE A 67 6.41 -11.93 -0.93
C ILE A 67 4.95 -11.67 -0.61
N ILE A 68 4.69 -10.51 0.02
CA ILE A 68 3.35 -9.97 0.22
C ILE A 68 3.09 -8.91 -0.86
N MET A 69 2.15 -9.21 -1.75
CA MET A 69 1.68 -8.30 -2.80
C MET A 69 0.17 -8.12 -2.68
N THR A 70 -0.30 -6.88 -2.55
CA THR A 70 -1.75 -6.61 -2.47
C THR A 70 -2.13 -5.31 -3.14
N ASP A 71 -3.30 -5.30 -3.77
CA ASP A 71 -3.98 -4.10 -4.23
C ASP A 71 -5.11 -3.77 -3.25
N ARG A 72 -4.96 -2.67 -2.51
CA ARG A 72 -5.96 -2.21 -1.54
C ARG A 72 -7.26 -1.77 -2.21
N LYS A 73 -7.22 -1.39 -3.49
CA LYS A 73 -8.41 -0.94 -4.26
C LYS A 73 -9.46 -2.07 -4.38
N LEU A 74 -9.02 -3.33 -4.28
CA LEU A 74 -9.90 -4.51 -4.32
C LEU A 74 -10.53 -4.86 -2.96
N LEU A 75 -10.10 -4.21 -1.88
CA LEU A 75 -10.64 -4.46 -0.54
C LEU A 75 -11.90 -3.63 -0.30
N LYS A 76 -12.73 -4.06 0.67
CA LYS A 76 -13.92 -3.31 1.09
C LYS A 76 -13.61 -1.87 1.53
N ASN A 77 -12.41 -1.64 2.05
CA ASN A 77 -11.91 -0.33 2.42
C ASN A 77 -10.46 -0.20 1.92
N PRO A 78 -10.17 0.74 1.00
CA PRO A 78 -8.85 0.90 0.41
C PRO A 78 -7.86 1.68 1.29
N ASN A 79 -8.29 2.16 2.47
CA ASN A 79 -7.46 2.99 3.34
C ASN A 79 -6.31 2.20 3.97
N GLY A 80 -5.15 2.85 4.13
CA GLY A 80 -3.99 2.30 4.82
C GLY A 80 -3.55 3.16 6.01
N LEU A 81 -2.90 2.53 6.97
CA LEU A 81 -2.40 3.19 8.18
C LEU A 81 -0.99 2.69 8.50
N ILE A 82 -0.02 3.61 8.56
CA ILE A 82 1.37 3.31 8.92
C ILE A 82 1.65 3.93 10.31
N LEU A 83 1.88 3.08 11.31
CA LEU A 83 2.21 3.49 12.68
C LEU A 83 3.60 3.02 13.08
N GLY A 84 4.25 3.75 13.98
CA GLY A 84 5.55 3.40 14.50
C GLY A 84 6.19 4.50 15.35
N THR A 85 7.16 4.15 16.17
CA THR A 85 7.96 5.12 16.96
C THR A 85 8.95 5.88 16.08
N PRO A 86 9.49 7.02 16.50
CA PRO A 86 10.62 7.66 15.81
C PRO A 86 11.76 6.66 15.59
N GLY A 87 12.32 6.61 14.37
CA GLY A 87 13.38 5.66 14.00
C GLY A 87 12.92 4.25 13.59
N SER A 88 11.63 3.91 13.68
CA SER A 88 11.10 2.58 13.28
C SER A 88 10.98 2.34 11.77
N GLY A 89 11.30 3.35 10.94
CA GLY A 89 11.20 3.24 9.48
C GLY A 89 9.85 3.65 8.88
N LYS A 90 8.98 4.36 9.61
CA LYS A 90 7.69 4.88 9.09
C LYS A 90 7.83 5.60 7.73
N SER A 91 8.67 6.63 7.67
CA SER A 91 8.87 7.43 6.46
C SER A 91 9.50 6.61 5.33
N PHE A 92 10.36 5.62 5.67
CA PHE A 92 10.93 4.73 4.67
C PHE A 92 9.84 3.85 4.04
N SER A 93 8.99 3.22 4.86
CA SER A 93 7.86 2.42 4.38
C SER A 93 6.89 3.24 3.54
N ALA A 94 6.56 4.46 3.96
CA ALA A 94 5.68 5.36 3.20
C ALA A 94 6.28 5.76 1.85
N LYS A 95 7.56 6.19 1.81
CA LYS A 95 8.25 6.53 0.56
C LYS A 95 8.33 5.35 -0.40
N ARG A 96 8.56 4.13 0.13
CA ARG A 96 8.57 2.91 -0.67
C ARG A 96 7.21 2.64 -1.29
N GLU A 97 6.13 2.74 -0.50
CA GLU A 97 4.77 2.53 -0.97
C GLU A 97 4.37 3.55 -2.04
N ILE A 98 4.66 4.84 -1.82
CA ILE A 98 4.45 5.92 -2.80
C ILE A 98 5.19 5.65 -4.10
N THR A 99 6.48 5.31 -4.02
CA THR A 99 7.31 5.02 -5.21
C THR A 99 6.75 3.81 -5.96
N ASN A 100 6.28 2.80 -5.23
CA ASN A 100 5.75 1.60 -5.86
C ASN A 100 4.40 1.85 -6.54
N ALA A 101 3.52 2.62 -5.91
CA ALA A 101 2.27 3.06 -6.54
C ALA A 101 2.55 3.83 -7.82
N PHE A 102 3.46 4.79 -7.78
CA PHE A 102 3.83 5.57 -8.96
C PHE A 102 4.35 4.71 -10.13
N LEU A 103 5.07 3.63 -9.84
CA LEU A 103 5.69 2.78 -10.87
C LEU A 103 4.74 1.72 -11.44
N ILE A 104 3.78 1.25 -10.63
CA ILE A 104 2.91 0.12 -10.99
C ILE A 104 1.55 0.60 -11.49
N THR A 105 1.05 1.73 -11.00
CA THR A 105 -0.30 2.22 -11.29
C THR A 105 -0.26 3.51 -12.09
N GLN A 106 -1.44 3.95 -12.56
CA GLN A 106 -1.64 5.28 -13.17
C GLN A 106 -2.37 6.22 -12.20
N ASP A 107 -2.28 5.96 -10.89
CA ASP A 107 -3.01 6.71 -9.88
C ASP A 107 -2.34 8.07 -9.60
N ASP A 108 -3.15 9.09 -9.32
CA ASP A 108 -2.65 10.38 -8.86
C ASP A 108 -2.20 10.31 -7.39
N ILE A 109 -1.01 10.84 -7.11
CA ILE A 109 -0.40 10.80 -5.77
C ILE A 109 -0.29 12.22 -5.20
N ILE A 110 -1.04 12.46 -4.13
CA ILE A 110 -1.02 13.73 -3.39
C ILE A 110 -0.43 13.49 -2.01
N ILE A 111 0.55 14.31 -1.61
CA ILE A 111 1.27 14.17 -0.34
C ILE A 111 1.13 15.46 0.47
N CYS A 112 0.49 15.37 1.63
CA CYS A 112 0.48 16.44 2.64
C CYS A 112 1.66 16.25 3.59
N ASP A 113 2.71 17.04 3.42
CA ASP A 113 4.00 16.86 4.11
C ASP A 113 4.34 18.06 5.01
N PRO A 114 3.89 18.08 6.28
CA PRO A 114 4.21 19.15 7.21
C PRO A 114 5.69 19.14 7.65
N GLU A 115 6.39 18.01 7.54
CA GLU A 115 7.79 17.85 7.97
C GLU A 115 8.80 18.12 6.84
N GLY A 116 8.34 18.17 5.59
CA GLY A 116 9.17 18.44 4.41
C GLY A 116 10.07 17.27 4.01
N GLU A 117 9.75 16.03 4.39
CA GLU A 117 10.57 14.84 4.13
C GLU A 117 10.42 14.26 2.72
N TYR A 118 9.31 14.55 2.02
CA TYR A 118 8.93 13.91 0.76
C TYR A 118 9.23 14.76 -0.47
N GLY A 119 9.50 16.05 -0.33
CA GLY A 119 9.72 16.96 -1.46
C GLY A 119 10.84 16.52 -2.42
N ASN A 120 11.93 15.92 -1.91
CA ASN A 120 12.99 15.37 -2.77
C ASN A 120 12.53 14.14 -3.55
N LEU A 121 11.69 13.28 -2.96
CA LEU A 121 11.10 12.13 -3.63
C LEU A 121 10.17 12.59 -4.74
N THR A 122 9.27 13.53 -4.44
CA THR A 122 8.32 14.08 -5.42
C THR A 122 9.04 14.64 -6.65
N LYS A 123 10.10 15.44 -6.43
CA LYS A 123 10.92 15.98 -7.54
C LYS A 123 11.64 14.88 -8.33
N ALA A 124 12.13 13.85 -7.66
CA ALA A 124 12.81 12.72 -8.32
C ALA A 124 11.85 11.91 -9.22
N LEU A 125 10.57 11.85 -8.85
CA LEU A 125 9.50 11.22 -9.65
C LEU A 125 8.92 12.16 -10.72
N GLY A 126 9.44 13.38 -10.87
CA GLY A 126 8.95 14.36 -11.85
C GLY A 126 7.67 15.10 -11.42
N GLY A 127 7.28 14.98 -10.15
CA GLY A 127 6.12 15.68 -9.59
C GLY A 127 6.42 17.12 -9.17
N GLU A 128 5.36 17.84 -8.83
CA GLU A 128 5.42 19.21 -8.37
C GLU A 128 5.40 19.30 -6.84
N VAL A 129 6.18 20.22 -6.26
CA VAL A 129 6.19 20.50 -4.83
C VAL A 129 5.66 21.92 -4.61
N ILE A 130 4.43 22.02 -4.13
CA ILE A 130 3.77 23.27 -3.78
C ILE A 130 4.12 23.61 -2.33
N LYS A 131 4.79 24.74 -2.11
CA LYS A 131 5.23 25.14 -0.76
C LYS A 131 4.25 26.15 -0.18
N ILE A 132 3.46 25.76 0.80
CA ILE A 132 2.57 26.66 1.53
C ILE A 132 3.35 27.31 2.68
N SER A 133 3.75 28.57 2.52
CA SER A 133 4.38 29.34 3.60
C SER A 133 4.21 30.84 3.38
N PRO A 134 4.30 31.69 4.43
CA PRO A 134 4.11 33.15 4.28
C PRO A 134 5.08 33.82 3.32
N THR A 135 6.25 33.22 3.09
CA THR A 135 7.29 33.70 2.17
C THR A 135 7.32 32.97 0.83
N SER A 136 6.42 32.00 0.63
CA SER A 136 6.29 31.30 -0.65
C SER A 136 5.60 32.16 -1.68
N LYS A 137 5.81 31.83 -2.96
CA LYS A 137 5.03 32.36 -4.08
C LYS A 137 3.75 31.56 -4.31
N ASP A 138 3.63 30.41 -3.69
CA ASP A 138 2.47 29.53 -3.83
C ASP A 138 1.41 29.90 -2.80
N TYR A 139 0.19 30.14 -3.27
CA TYR A 139 -0.95 30.53 -2.44
C TYR A 139 -2.14 29.65 -2.78
N ILE A 140 -2.88 29.24 -1.76
CA ILE A 140 -4.20 28.64 -1.92
C ILE A 140 -5.20 29.78 -1.84
N ASN A 141 -6.06 29.92 -2.85
CA ASN A 141 -7.19 30.84 -2.80
C ASN A 141 -8.40 30.13 -2.18
N PRO A 142 -8.75 30.38 -0.90
CA PRO A 142 -9.89 29.73 -0.28
C PRO A 142 -11.21 30.24 -0.81
N LEU A 143 -11.23 31.36 -1.55
CA LEU A 143 -12.43 31.94 -2.17
C LEU A 143 -12.68 31.39 -3.58
N ASP A 144 -11.78 30.60 -4.14
CA ASP A 144 -11.94 30.06 -5.49
C ASP A 144 -13.13 29.11 -5.54
N ILE A 145 -14.04 29.34 -6.49
CA ILE A 145 -15.26 28.54 -6.66
C ILE A 145 -15.07 27.67 -7.89
N ASN A 146 -15.13 26.36 -7.68
CA ASN A 146 -15.23 25.42 -8.78
C ASN A 146 -16.70 25.02 -8.93
N VAL A 147 -17.29 25.36 -10.08
CA VAL A 147 -18.70 25.16 -10.39
C VAL A 147 -19.03 23.66 -10.55
N ASP A 148 -18.01 22.84 -10.83
CA ASP A 148 -18.14 21.39 -11.03
C ASP A 148 -18.17 20.61 -9.70
N TYR A 149 -18.03 21.29 -8.55
CA TYR A 149 -18.04 20.62 -7.23
C TYR A 149 -19.43 20.25 -6.72
N ALA A 150 -20.49 20.78 -7.32
CA ALA A 150 -21.83 20.63 -6.81
C ALA A 150 -22.72 19.93 -7.84
N ASP A 151 -22.67 18.59 -7.82
CA ASP A 151 -23.55 17.77 -8.64
C ASP A 151 -25.02 17.91 -8.21
N GLU A 152 -25.31 18.27 -6.95
CA GLU A 152 -26.67 18.39 -6.40
C GLU A 152 -26.96 19.64 -5.53
N ASP A 153 -25.94 20.29 -4.95
CA ASP A 153 -26.09 21.47 -4.07
C ASP A 153 -25.76 22.80 -4.76
N ASN A 154 -26.12 23.94 -4.18
CA ASN A 154 -25.65 25.25 -4.68
C ASN A 154 -24.16 25.42 -4.32
N PRO A 155 -23.23 25.53 -5.29
CA PRO A 155 -21.80 25.69 -5.03
C PRO A 155 -21.49 26.87 -4.10
N LEU A 156 -22.30 27.93 -4.15
CA LEU A 156 -22.15 29.10 -3.29
C LEU A 156 -22.42 28.78 -1.82
N SER A 157 -23.47 28.00 -1.53
CA SER A 157 -23.83 27.67 -0.14
C SER A 157 -22.75 26.82 0.53
N LEU A 158 -22.29 25.76 -0.15
CA LEU A 158 -21.17 24.94 0.35
C LEU A 158 -19.90 25.76 0.56
N LYS A 159 -19.67 26.75 -0.30
CA LYS A 159 -18.52 27.64 -0.20
C LYS A 159 -18.64 28.60 0.99
N SER A 160 -19.81 29.18 1.21
CA SER A 160 -20.08 30.04 2.36
C SER A 160 -19.86 29.29 3.66
N ASP A 161 -20.34 28.05 3.78
CA ASP A 161 -20.11 27.18 4.94
C ASP A 161 -18.62 26.88 5.17
N PHE A 162 -17.88 26.60 4.09
CA PHE A 162 -16.44 26.39 4.16
C PHE A 162 -15.69 27.65 4.61
N ILE A 163 -16.06 28.82 4.08
CA ILE A 163 -15.44 30.11 4.42
C ILE A 163 -15.74 30.47 5.87
N LEU A 164 -16.97 30.25 6.35
CA LEU A 164 -17.34 30.40 7.76
C LEU A 164 -16.44 29.53 8.65
N SER A 165 -16.34 28.24 8.33
CA SER A 165 -15.49 27.30 9.07
C SER A 165 -14.01 27.72 9.09
N LEU A 166 -13.51 28.26 7.96
CA LEU A 166 -12.15 28.77 7.85
C LEU A 166 -11.94 30.01 8.75
N PHE A 167 -12.87 30.96 8.74
CA PHE A 167 -12.78 32.16 9.56
C PHE A 167 -12.88 31.83 11.06
N GLU A 168 -13.74 30.88 11.45
CA GLU A 168 -13.79 30.38 12.83
C GLU A 168 -12.44 29.80 13.28
N LEU A 169 -11.80 29.01 12.42
CA LEU A 169 -10.46 28.46 12.66
C LEU A 169 -9.38 29.55 12.81
N VAL A 170 -9.46 30.62 12.02
CA VAL A 170 -8.47 31.71 12.02
C VAL A 170 -8.67 32.65 13.21
N VAL A 171 -9.92 33.00 13.55
CA VAL A 171 -10.25 33.91 14.66
C VAL A 171 -10.03 33.24 16.02
N GLY A 172 -10.11 31.91 16.09
CA GLY A 172 -9.76 31.15 17.29
C GLY A 172 -10.76 31.36 18.42
N LYS A 173 -10.27 31.58 19.65
CA LYS A 173 -11.08 31.49 20.89
C LYS A 173 -12.24 32.48 21.01
N GLU A 174 -12.23 33.59 20.29
CA GLU A 174 -13.30 34.58 20.34
C GLU A 174 -14.47 34.25 19.40
N GLY A 175 -14.26 33.36 18.42
CA GLY A 175 -15.25 33.02 17.41
C GLY A 175 -15.68 34.21 16.55
N LEU A 176 -16.55 33.98 15.58
CA LEU A 176 -17.19 35.06 14.83
C LEU A 176 -18.38 35.59 15.62
N SER A 177 -18.57 36.91 15.63
CA SER A 177 -19.80 37.52 16.15
C SER A 177 -20.98 37.21 15.22
N ALA A 178 -22.21 37.25 15.76
CA ALA A 178 -23.43 37.02 14.97
C ALA A 178 -23.58 37.99 13.78
N GLU A 179 -23.01 39.20 13.88
CA GLU A 179 -22.98 40.18 12.79
C GLU A 179 -22.01 39.75 11.68
N GLU A 180 -20.81 39.27 12.02
CA GLU A 180 -19.82 38.80 11.04
C GLU A 180 -20.28 37.53 10.33
N THR A 181 -20.87 36.57 11.06
CA THR A 181 -21.46 35.36 10.47
C THR A 181 -22.55 35.72 9.46
N SER A 182 -23.44 36.66 9.79
CA SER A 182 -24.51 37.09 8.88
C SER A 182 -24.00 37.83 7.64
N VAL A 183 -22.81 38.45 7.70
CA VAL A 183 -22.18 39.10 6.53
C VAL A 183 -21.55 38.06 5.61
N ILE A 184 -20.96 37.00 6.16
CA ILE A 184 -20.32 35.93 5.39
C ILE A 184 -21.35 34.99 4.76
N ASP A 185 -22.49 34.76 5.43
CA ASP A 185 -23.59 33.91 4.94
C ASP A 185 -24.42 34.56 3.79
N ARG A 186 -24.24 35.87 3.56
CA ARG A 186 -24.94 36.65 2.53
C ARG A 186 -24.20 36.67 1.20
#